data_AF-A0A927YJ97-F1
#
_entry.id   AF-A0A927YJ97-F1
#
_cell.length_a   1.000
_cell.length_b   1.000
_cell.length_c   1.000
_cell.angle_alpha   90.00
_cell.angle_beta   90.00
_cell.angle_gamma   90.00
#
_symmetry.space_group_name_H-M   'P 1'
#
loop_
_entity.id
_entity.type
_entity.pdbx_description
1 polymer ?
#
loop_
_entity_poly.entity_id
_entity_poly.type
_entity_poly.pdbx_seq_one_letter_code
_entity_poly.pdbx_strand_id
1 'polypeptide(L)' 'MKSSNEQQKLVSLFVLGLLLCGTAHIFPSGLNILAAIVGFLFIGYFSVKSYELKKKEKKEKKQAEE' A
#
# COMPACT_ATOMS: atom_id res chain seq x y z
N MET A 1 -0.73 20.67 0.16
CA MET A 1 0.13 19.48 -0.03
C MET A 1 -0.13 18.91 -1.42
N LYS A 2 0.80 19.07 -2.38
CA LYS A 2 0.73 18.30 -3.64
C LYS A 2 1.12 16.87 -3.30
N SER A 3 0.15 16.08 -2.82
CA SER A 3 0.35 14.65 -2.62
C SER A 3 0.67 14.07 -3.99
N SER A 4 1.88 13.57 -4.15
CA SER A 4 2.35 13.05 -5.43
C SER A 4 1.38 11.96 -5.89
N ASN A 5 0.99 11.96 -7.16
CA ASN A 5 -0.03 11.06 -7.75
C ASN A 5 0.21 9.58 -7.36
N GLU A 6 1.49 9.20 -7.13
CA GLU A 6 1.91 7.90 -6.62
C GLU A 6 1.45 7.58 -5.19
N GLN A 7 1.48 8.53 -4.26
CA GLN A 7 1.04 8.33 -2.88
C GLN A 7 -0.47 8.13 -2.80
N GLN A 8 -1.23 8.85 -3.64
CA GLN A 8 -2.68 8.70 -3.74
C GLN A 8 -3.07 7.35 -4.37
N LYS A 9 -2.32 6.88 -5.38
CA LYS A 9 -2.43 5.52 -5.93
C LYS A 9 -2.11 4.45 -4.89
N LEU A 10 -1.06 4.65 -4.09
CA LEU A 10 -0.66 3.75 -3.02
C LEU A 10 -1.75 3.63 -1.94
N VAL A 11 -2.34 4.76 -1.52
CA VAL A 11 -3.46 4.77 -0.58
C VAL A 11 -4.69 4.08 -1.16
N SER A 12 -4.99 4.31 -2.45
CA SER A 12 -6.10 3.62 -3.13
C SER A 12 -5.89 2.10 -3.17
N LEU A 13 -4.68 1.63 -3.49
CA LEU A 13 -4.30 0.21 -3.45
C LEU A 13 -4.44 -0.39 -2.04
N PHE A 14 -4.08 0.37 -1.01
CA PHE A 14 -4.23 -0.05 0.38
C PHE A 14 -5.71 -0.22 0.78
N VAL A 15 -6.57 0.72 0.41
CA VAL A 15 -8.01 0.63 0.66
C VAL A 15 -8.64 -0.55 -0.10
N LEU A 16 -8.23 -0.77 -1.35
CA LEU A 16 -8.63 -1.95 -2.14
C LEU A 16 -8.21 -3.27 -1.47
N GLY A 17 -6.97 -3.34 -0.95
CA GLY A 17 -6.48 -4.51 -0.23
C GLY A 17 -7.27 -4.80 1.04
N LEU A 18 -7.62 -3.77 1.82
CA LEU A 18 -8.46 -3.91 3.01
C LEU A 18 -9.88 -4.36 2.68
N LEU A 19 -10.48 -3.85 1.60
CA LEU A 19 -11.80 -4.27 1.15
C LEU A 19 -11.81 -5.74 0.74
N LEU A 20 -10.80 -6.20 -0.01
CA LEU A 20 -10.65 -7.60 -0.41
C LEU A 20 -10.46 -8.53 0.80
N CYS A 21 -9.65 -8.13 1.78
CA CYS A 21 -9.49 -8.90 3.02
C CYS A 21 -10.78 -8.91 3.85
N GLY A 22 -11.49 -7.78 3.94
CA GLY A 22 -12.74 -7.66 4.69
C GLY A 22 -13.86 -8.52 4.09
N THR A 23 -14.03 -8.50 2.77
CA THR A 23 -15.03 -9.35 2.09
C THR A 23 -14.65 -10.83 2.17
N ALA A 24 -13.36 -11.16 2.13
CA ALA A 24 -12.89 -12.53 2.31
C ALA A 24 -13.17 -13.08 3.73
N HIS A 25 -13.18 -12.22 4.75
CA HIS A 25 -13.41 -12.62 6.14
C HIS A 25 -14.89 -12.93 6.44
N ILE A 26 -15.84 -12.37 5.68
CA ILE A 26 -17.29 -12.58 5.90
C ILE A 26 -17.76 -13.93 5.32
N PHE A 27 -17.15 -14.37 4.21
CA PHE A 27 -17.50 -15.63 3.56
C PHE A 27 -16.23 -16.46 3.31
N PRO A 28 -15.84 -17.40 4.19
CA PRO A 28 -14.67 -18.24 3.96
C PRO A 28 -14.99 -19.32 2.93
N SER A 29 -14.95 -18.97 1.64
CA SER A 29 -14.99 -19.90 0.51
C SER A 29 -13.59 -19.99 -0.13
N GLY A 30 -13.25 -21.08 -0.83
CA GLY A 30 -11.91 -21.27 -1.41
C GLY A 30 -11.46 -20.14 -2.36
N LEU A 31 -12.40 -19.49 -3.05
CA LEU A 31 -12.17 -18.29 -3.86
C LEU A 31 -11.80 -17.05 -3.02
N ASN A 32 -12.30 -16.97 -1.79
CA ASN A 32 -12.08 -15.84 -0.90
C ASN A 32 -10.73 -15.91 -0.18
N ILE A 33 -10.13 -17.09 -0.06
CA ILE A 33 -8.73 -17.24 0.41
C ILE A 33 -7.77 -16.56 -0.58
N LEU A 34 -7.99 -16.72 -1.88
CA LEU A 34 -7.23 -16.02 -2.92
C LEU A 34 -7.38 -14.49 -2.80
N ALA A 35 -8.60 -14.01 -2.56
CA ALA A 35 -8.85 -12.58 -2.35
C ALA A 35 -8.12 -12.03 -1.10
N ALA A 36 -8.09 -12.80 -0.01
CA ALA A 36 -7.32 -12.44 1.19
C ALA A 36 -5.81 -12.39 0.93
N ILE A 37 -5.25 -13.38 0.21
CA ILE A 37 -3.83 -13.40 -0.16
C ILE A 37 -3.48 -12.18 -1.03
N VAL A 38 -4.30 -11.88 -2.03
CA VAL A 38 -4.11 -10.72 -2.92
C VAL A 38 -4.23 -9.41 -2.15
N GLY A 39 -5.22 -9.29 -1.25
CA GLY A 39 -5.37 -8.12 -0.38
C GLY A 39 -4.16 -7.92 0.53
N PHE A 40 -3.62 -9.01 1.09
CA PHE A 40 -2.41 -8.97 1.92
C PHE A 40 -1.17 -8.54 1.12
N LEU A 41 -1.02 -9.02 -0.11
CA LEU A 41 0.06 -8.60 -1.01
C LEU A 41 -0.02 -7.12 -1.36
N PHE A 42 -1.22 -6.57 -1.58
CA PHE A 42 -1.40 -5.14 -1.82
C PHE A 42 -0.99 -4.28 -0.61
N ILE A 43 -1.33 -4.72 0.60
CA ILE A 43 -0.94 -4.05 1.85
C ILE A 43 0.59 -4.12 2.05
N GLY A 44 1.20 -5.27 1.77
CA GLY A 44 2.66 -5.45 1.82
C GLY A 44 3.38 -4.55 0.82
N TYR A 45 2.91 -4.52 -0.42
CA TYR A 45 3.43 -3.63 -1.46
C TYR A 45 3.35 -2.16 -1.04
N PHE A 46 2.21 -1.73 -0.47
CA PHE A 46 2.03 -0.39 0.05
C PHE A 46 3.08 -0.04 1.13
N SER A 47 3.33 -0.95 2.08
CA SER A 47 4.33 -0.74 3.14
C SER A 47 5.73 -0.56 2.58
N VAL A 48 6.15 -1.44 1.66
CA VAL A 48 7.50 -1.38 1.06
C VAL A 48 7.65 -0.10 0.24
N LYS A 49 6.69 0.22 -0.62
CA LYS A 49 6.77 1.41 -1.47
C LYS A 49 6.71 2.72 -0.68
N SER A 50 5.87 2.78 0.35
CA SER A 50 5.81 3.94 1.25
C SER A 50 7.12 4.14 2.00
N TYR A 51 7.79 3.06 2.39
CA TYR A 51 9.11 3.14 3.03
C TYR A 51 10.19 3.63 2.06
N GLU A 52 10.20 3.15 0.82
CA GLU A 52 11.12 3.64 -0.22
C GLU A 52 10.94 5.13 -0.49
N LEU A 53 9.69 5.59 -0.61
CA LEU A 53 9.38 7.01 -0.83
C LEU A 53 9.86 7.87 0.33
N LYS A 54 9.58 7.47 1.58
CA LYS A 54 10.09 8.17 2.77
C LYS A 54 11.63 8.20 2.82
N LYS A 55 12.29 7.11 2.39
CA LYS A 55 13.76 7.03 2.35
C LYS A 55 14.35 7.95 1.28
N LYS A 56 13.71 8.07 0.11
CA LYS A 56 14.10 9.02 -0.94
C LYS A 56 13.93 10.46 -0.48
N GLU A 57 12.78 10.79 0.09
CA GLU A 57 12.49 12.14 0.60
C GLU A 57 13.49 12.57 1.69
N LYS A 58 13.91 11.64 2.57
CA LYS A 58 14.96 11.89 3.57
C LYS A 58 16.35 12.10 2.98
N LYS A 59 16.69 11.42 1.87
CA LYS A 59 17.98 11.59 1.20
C LYS A 59 18.04 12.92 0.43
N GLU A 60 16.96 13.28 -0.27
CA GLU A 60 16.86 14.57 -0.97
C GLU A 60 16.94 15.74 0.00
N LYS A 61 16.27 15.68 1.15
CA LYS A 61 16.37 16.75 2.18
C LYS A 61 17.79 16.89 2.75
N LYS A 62 18.48 15.77 2.99
CA LYS A 62 19.88 15.80 3.47
C LYS A 62 20.86 16.35 2.44
N GLN A 63 20.67 16.07 1.15
CA GLN A 63 21.51 16.63 0.09
C GLN A 63 21.22 18.09 -0.23
N ALA A 64 20.03 18.60 0.12
CA ALA A 64 19.69 20.01 -0.05
C ALA A 64 20.14 20.89 1.14
N GLU A 65 20.57 20.27 2.25
CA GLU A 65 21.09 20.94 3.47
C GLU A 65 22.64 20.95 3.55
N GLU A 66 23.34 20.25 2.64
CA GLU A 66 24.81 20.30 2.45
C GLU A 66 25.18 21.24 1.30
#